data_AF-A0A223S0E2-F1
#
_entry.id   AF-A0A223S0E2-F1
#
_cell.length_a   1.000
_cell.length_b   1.000
_cell.length_c   1.000
_cell.angle_alpha   90.00
_cell.angle_beta   90.00
_cell.angle_gamma   90.00
#
_symmetry.space_group_name_H-M   'P 1'
#
loop_
_entity.id
_entity.type
_entity.pdbx_description
1 polymer ?
#
loop_
_entity_poly.entity_id
_entity_poly.type
_entity_poly.pdbx_seq_one_letter_code
_entity_poly.pdbx_strand_id
1 'polypeptide(L)'
;MSTLKTWTVTSLRKLETWARYHNTTVTTVEEAWDHITHQAETLSRDGVRFRCTYREQMPPGIALKRRAHTYTVTLFHGPGGASCYHVRKVTPDLGAGGDPAHLAELVAAAEIQRQRRPVCGATAENLTVLTTERTYPTDCPAQVRLR
;
A
#
# COMPACT_ATOMS: atom_id res chain seq x y z
N MET A 1 -29.66 0.34 3.69
CA MET A 1 -28.34 -0.27 3.98
C MET A 1 -28.03 -1.23 2.84
N SER A 2 -26.94 -1.03 2.10
CA SER A 2 -26.55 -1.95 1.03
C SER A 2 -25.98 -3.24 1.62
N THR A 3 -26.56 -4.39 1.31
CA THR A 3 -26.03 -5.69 1.71
C THR A 3 -24.66 -5.91 1.06
N LEU A 4 -23.66 -6.27 1.86
CA LEU A 4 -22.32 -6.64 1.38
C LEU A 4 -22.14 -8.15 1.50
N LYS A 5 -21.83 -8.81 0.39
CA LYS A 5 -21.44 -10.22 0.34
C LYS A 5 -19.94 -10.32 0.04
N THR A 6 -19.21 -11.04 0.89
CA THR A 6 -17.75 -11.18 0.82
C THR A 6 -17.34 -12.65 0.71
N TRP A 7 -16.31 -12.94 -0.08
CA TRP A 7 -15.62 -14.24 -0.05
C TRP A 7 -14.14 -14.07 -0.39
N THR A 8 -13.36 -15.06 0.02
CA THR A 8 -11.92 -15.15 -0.23
C THR A 8 -11.64 -16.31 -1.18
N VAL A 9 -10.79 -16.10 -2.17
CA VAL A 9 -10.31 -17.15 -3.08
C VAL A 9 -8.86 -17.53 -2.76
N THR A 10 -8.43 -18.69 -3.24
CA THR A 10 -7.13 -19.28 -2.90
C THR A 10 -5.99 -18.90 -3.85
N SER A 11 -6.27 -18.18 -4.94
CA SER A 11 -5.24 -17.75 -5.89
C SER A 11 -5.65 -16.49 -6.65
N LEU A 12 -4.66 -15.72 -7.10
CA LEU A 12 -4.87 -14.54 -7.92
C LEU A 12 -5.66 -14.86 -9.18
N ARG A 13 -5.32 -15.96 -9.86
CA ARG A 13 -6.06 -16.44 -11.05
C ARG A 13 -7.56 -16.64 -10.79
N LYS A 14 -7.95 -17.15 -9.62
CA LYS A 14 -9.38 -17.30 -9.28
C LYS A 14 -10.04 -15.93 -9.09
N LEU A 15 -9.34 -14.98 -8.48
CA LEU A 15 -9.82 -13.61 -8.31
C LEU A 15 -9.99 -12.92 -9.67
N GLU A 16 -9.02 -13.05 -10.57
CA GLU A 16 -9.08 -12.49 -11.93
C GLU A 16 -10.19 -13.09 -12.78
N THR A 17 -10.41 -14.40 -12.68
CA THR A 17 -11.55 -15.06 -13.34
C THR A 17 -12.88 -14.54 -12.80
N TRP A 18 -12.99 -14.38 -11.47
CA TRP A 18 -14.17 -13.79 -10.86
C TRP A 18 -14.37 -12.33 -11.33
N ALA A 19 -13.31 -11.52 -11.32
CA ALA A 19 -13.36 -10.12 -11.73
C ALA A 19 -13.79 -9.98 -13.20
N ARG A 20 -13.24 -10.79 -14.10
CA ARG A 20 -13.66 -10.82 -15.52
C ARG A 20 -15.12 -11.21 -15.69
N TYR A 21 -15.58 -12.25 -14.99
CA TYR A 21 -16.98 -12.68 -15.07
C TYR A 21 -17.95 -11.56 -14.65
N HIS A 22 -17.55 -10.73 -13.69
CA HIS A 22 -18.33 -9.58 -13.21
C HIS A 22 -17.98 -8.24 -13.87
N ASN A 23 -17.18 -8.23 -14.94
CA ASN A 23 -16.69 -7.04 -15.63
C ASN A 23 -16.16 -5.95 -14.68
N THR A 24 -15.32 -6.36 -13.73
CA THR A 24 -14.66 -5.47 -12.76
C THR A 24 -13.15 -5.69 -12.78
N THR A 25 -12.40 -4.78 -12.14
CA THR A 25 -10.94 -4.82 -12.08
C THR A 25 -10.47 -5.32 -10.71
N VAL A 26 -9.32 -6.00 -10.72
CA VAL A 26 -8.60 -6.35 -9.51
C VAL A 26 -7.74 -5.16 -9.10
N THR A 27 -7.78 -4.82 -7.81
CA THR A 27 -6.99 -3.73 -7.22
C THR A 27 -6.25 -4.25 -5.99
N THR A 28 -5.06 -3.72 -5.73
CA THR A 28 -4.39 -3.92 -4.45
C THR A 28 -5.01 -2.99 -3.41
N VAL A 29 -5.50 -3.55 -2.31
CA VAL A 29 -6.17 -2.80 -1.23
C VAL A 29 -5.35 -2.73 0.05
N GLU A 30 -4.39 -3.64 0.20
CA GLU A 30 -3.45 -3.64 1.30
C GLU A 30 -2.13 -4.20 0.82
N GLU A 31 -1.05 -3.53 1.20
CA GLU A 31 0.30 -3.99 0.97
C GLU A 31 1.07 -3.95 2.29
N ALA A 32 1.48 -5.13 2.74
CA ALA A 32 2.38 -5.33 3.87
C ALA A 32 3.69 -5.95 3.38
N TRP A 33 4.65 -6.07 4.29
CA TRP A 33 5.95 -6.66 3.96
C TRP A 33 5.84 -8.18 3.73
N ASP A 34 4.94 -8.87 4.44
CA ASP A 34 4.72 -10.32 4.38
C ASP A 34 3.58 -10.75 3.44
N HIS A 35 2.74 -9.83 2.99
CA HIS A 35 1.62 -10.16 2.11
C HIS A 35 1.11 -8.97 1.29
N ILE A 36 0.39 -9.27 0.22
CA ILE A 36 -0.40 -8.31 -0.55
C ILE A 36 -1.85 -8.82 -0.62
N THR A 37 -2.82 -7.94 -0.34
CA THR A 37 -4.24 -8.24 -0.49
C THR A 37 -4.77 -7.60 -1.76
N HIS A 38 -5.23 -8.45 -2.67
CA HIS A 38 -5.94 -8.06 -3.87
C HIS A 38 -7.45 -8.19 -3.66
N GLN A 39 -8.20 -7.28 -4.25
CA GLN A 39 -9.64 -7.24 -4.15
C GLN A 39 -10.27 -6.83 -5.47
N ALA A 40 -11.42 -7.41 -5.78
CA ALA A 40 -12.32 -6.93 -6.81
C ALA A 40 -13.72 -6.75 -6.21
N GLU A 41 -14.40 -5.69 -6.60
CA GLU A 41 -15.76 -5.38 -6.14
C GLU A 41 -16.71 -5.19 -7.33
N THR A 42 -17.97 -5.59 -7.16
CA THR A 42 -19.04 -5.29 -8.12
C THR A 42 -20.35 -4.98 -7.40
N LEU A 43 -21.29 -4.37 -8.11
CA LEU A 43 -22.63 -4.06 -7.61
C LEU A 43 -23.67 -4.80 -8.45
N SER A 44 -24.58 -5.51 -7.79
CA SER A 44 -25.72 -6.14 -8.46
C SER A 44 -26.74 -5.10 -8.90
N ARG A 45 -27.64 -5.48 -9.82
CA ARG A 45 -28.78 -4.64 -10.22
C ARG A 45 -29.70 -4.32 -9.03
N ASP A 46 -29.79 -5.23 -8.07
CA ASP A 46 -30.58 -5.08 -6.84
C ASP A 46 -29.85 -4.29 -5.74
N GLY A 47 -28.70 -3.69 -6.06
CA GLY A 47 -27.92 -2.86 -5.13
C GLY A 47 -27.10 -3.66 -4.11
N VAL A 48 -26.94 -4.97 -4.29
CA VAL A 48 -26.08 -5.81 -3.42
C VAL A 48 -24.62 -5.64 -3.83
N ARG A 49 -23.76 -5.26 -2.89
CA ARG A 49 -22.32 -5.16 -3.14
C ARG A 49 -21.67 -6.53 -2.94
N PHE A 50 -20.79 -6.87 -3.86
CA PHE A 50 -20.05 -8.11 -3.90
C PHE A 50 -18.57 -7.82 -3.84
N ARG A 51 -17.84 -8.52 -2.97
CA ARG A 51 -16.40 -8.36 -2.77
C ARG A 51 -15.70 -9.72 -2.76
N CYS A 52 -14.76 -9.89 -3.67
CA CYS A 52 -13.87 -11.04 -3.75
C CYS A 52 -12.47 -10.60 -3.34
N THR A 53 -11.81 -11.35 -2.45
CA THR A 53 -10.43 -11.06 -2.01
C THR A 53 -9.50 -12.23 -2.23
N TYR A 54 -8.23 -11.94 -2.48
CA TYR A 54 -7.12 -12.89 -2.46
C TYR A 54 -5.97 -12.28 -1.68
N ARG A 55 -5.39 -13.03 -0.74
CA ARG A 55 -4.20 -12.63 0.01
C ARG A 55 -3.01 -13.45 -0.46
N GLU A 56 -2.10 -12.80 -1.16
CA GLU A 56 -0.82 -13.37 -1.57
C GLU A 56 0.15 -13.33 -0.39
N GLN A 57 0.56 -14.50 0.10
CA GLN A 57 1.59 -14.60 1.13
C GLN A 57 2.96 -14.58 0.47
N MET A 58 3.84 -13.72 0.95
CA MET A 58 5.21 -13.63 0.45
C MET A 58 6.03 -14.82 0.95
N PRO A 59 6.82 -15.49 0.09
CA PRO A 59 7.80 -16.45 0.55
C PRO A 59 8.73 -15.83 1.60
N PRO A 60 9.20 -16.57 2.62
CA PRO A 60 9.92 -15.97 3.76
C PRO A 60 11.12 -15.07 3.38
N GLY A 61 11.95 -15.49 2.42
CA GLY A 61 13.08 -14.68 1.96
C GLY A 61 12.67 -13.36 1.30
N ILE A 62 11.56 -13.39 0.54
CA ILE A 62 10.97 -12.20 -0.08
C ILE A 62 10.36 -11.29 0.99
N ALA A 63 9.65 -11.86 1.97
CA ALA A 63 9.06 -11.11 3.08
C ALA A 63 10.15 -10.38 3.90
N LEU A 64 11.26 -11.05 4.20
CA LEU A 64 12.40 -10.43 4.91
C LEU A 64 13.05 -9.31 4.11
N LYS A 65 13.23 -9.50 2.80
CA LYS A 65 13.72 -8.44 1.91
C LYS A 65 12.76 -7.25 1.90
N ARG A 66 11.47 -7.49 1.69
CA ARG A 66 10.43 -6.45 1.73
C ARG A 66 10.42 -5.72 3.07
N ARG A 67 10.51 -6.44 4.19
CA ARG A 67 10.61 -5.87 5.55
C ARG A 67 11.82 -4.95 5.68
N ALA A 68 13.00 -5.44 5.28
CA ALA A 68 14.23 -4.66 5.36
C ALA A 68 14.12 -3.35 4.56
N HIS A 69 13.40 -3.37 3.44
CA HIS A 69 13.20 -2.22 2.57
C HIS A 69 11.83 -1.55 2.72
N THR A 70 11.14 -1.71 3.85
CA THR A 70 9.92 -0.94 4.13
C THR A 70 10.29 0.35 4.87
N TYR A 71 9.84 1.49 4.35
CA TYR A 71 10.14 2.81 4.89
C TYR A 71 8.88 3.53 5.37
N THR A 72 9.03 4.32 6.44
CA THR A 72 8.03 5.30 6.86
C THR A 72 8.53 6.66 6.42
N VAL A 73 7.77 7.29 5.54
CA VAL A 73 8.07 8.61 4.97
C VAL A 73 7.09 9.62 5.54
N THR A 74 7.62 10.68 6.13
CA THR A 74 6.85 11.84 6.61
C THR A 74 7.01 12.97 5.61
N LEU A 75 5.91 13.45 5.05
CA LEU A 75 5.87 14.59 4.15
C LEU A 75 5.01 15.72 4.72
N PHE A 76 5.35 16.94 4.32
CA PHE A 76 4.72 18.16 4.78
C PHE A 76 4.40 19.10 3.61
N HIS A 77 3.29 19.82 3.69
CA HIS A 77 3.05 21.00 2.85
C HIS A 77 2.17 22.02 3.59
N GLY A 78 2.29 23.29 3.21
CA GLY A 78 1.62 24.40 3.88
C GLY A 78 0.68 25.21 2.97
N PRO A 79 -0.48 24.70 2.55
CA PRO A 79 -1.41 25.46 1.73
C PRO A 79 -2.12 26.54 2.57
N GLY A 80 -2.02 27.81 2.17
CA GLY A 80 -2.86 28.89 2.70
C GLY A 80 -2.74 29.15 4.21
N GLY A 81 -1.59 28.88 4.82
CA GLY A 81 -1.32 29.14 6.24
C GLY A 81 -1.66 28.00 7.20
N ALA A 82 -2.15 26.86 6.72
CA ALA A 82 -2.32 25.64 7.51
C ALA A 82 -1.18 24.65 7.25
N SER A 83 -0.70 23.98 8.31
CA SER A 83 0.34 22.94 8.22
C SER A 83 -0.29 21.56 8.05
N CYS A 84 -0.04 20.89 6.93
CA CYS A 84 -0.50 19.53 6.68
C CYS A 84 0.65 18.53 6.69
N TYR A 85 0.57 17.54 7.57
CA TYR A 85 1.51 16.43 7.67
C TYR A 85 0.88 15.14 7.16
N HIS A 86 1.63 14.38 6.37
CA HIS A 86 1.21 13.10 5.82
C HIS A 86 2.30 12.06 6.09
N VAL A 87 1.90 10.93 6.66
CA VAL A 87 2.81 9.81 6.91
C VAL A 87 2.40 8.64 6.04
N ARG A 88 3.37 7.99 5.38
CA ARG A 88 3.14 6.81 4.54
C ARG A 88 4.17 5.74 4.84
N LYS A 89 3.68 4.51 4.99
CA LYS A 89 4.52 3.31 5.01
C LYS A 89 4.58 2.75 3.60
N VAL A 90 5.77 2.61 3.06
CA VAL A 90 6.02 2.25 1.66
C VAL A 90 7.01 1.11 1.59
N THR A 91 6.69 0.10 0.77
CA THR A 91 7.65 -0.93 0.34
C THR A 91 7.91 -0.69 -1.15
N PRO A 92 8.95 0.07 -1.53
CA PRO A 92 9.21 0.38 -2.92
C PRO A 92 9.62 -0.89 -3.67
N ASP A 93 9.23 -1.00 -4.93
CA ASP A 93 9.75 -2.04 -5.80
C ASP A 93 11.23 -1.76 -6.10
N LEU A 94 12.08 -2.73 -5.76
CA LEU A 94 13.53 -2.62 -5.89
C LEU A 94 13.93 -3.17 -7.25
N GLY A 95 13.58 -2.43 -8.30
CA GLY A 95 14.06 -2.65 -9.65
C GLY A 95 15.57 -2.38 -9.80
N ALA A 96 16.02 -2.18 -11.04
CA ALA A 96 17.44 -2.04 -11.38
C ALA A 96 18.08 -0.74 -10.84
N GLY A 97 18.53 -0.76 -9.58
CA GLY A 97 19.62 0.10 -9.11
C GLY A 97 19.27 1.44 -8.45
N GLY A 98 18.02 1.67 -8.04
CA GLY A 98 17.65 2.88 -7.29
C GLY A 98 17.93 2.78 -5.78
N ASP A 99 18.23 3.91 -5.13
CA ASP A 99 18.25 3.98 -3.66
C ASP A 99 16.84 3.72 -3.11
N PRO A 100 16.64 2.67 -2.30
CA PRO A 100 15.33 2.31 -1.76
C PRO A 100 14.66 3.44 -0.96
N ALA A 101 15.43 4.25 -0.24
CA ALA A 101 14.86 5.35 0.55
C ALA A 101 14.26 6.42 -0.38
N HIS A 102 15.03 6.85 -1.39
CA HIS A 102 14.55 7.77 -2.41
C HIS A 102 13.33 7.23 -3.19
N LEU A 103 13.33 5.95 -3.57
CA LEU A 103 12.17 5.34 -4.22
C LEU A 103 10.92 5.37 -3.31
N ALA A 104 11.10 5.15 -2.01
CA ALA A 104 10.00 5.23 -1.05
C ALA A 104 9.41 6.64 -0.95
N GLU A 105 10.25 7.68 -1.00
CA GLU A 105 9.82 9.08 -1.02
C GLU A 105 8.97 9.40 -2.24
N LEU A 106 9.42 8.99 -3.43
CA LEU A 106 8.69 9.20 -4.69
C LEU A 106 7.32 8.52 -4.68
N VAL A 107 7.27 7.27 -4.21
CA VAL A 107 6.01 6.52 -4.10
C VAL A 107 5.10 7.17 -3.06
N ALA A 108 5.61 7.55 -1.89
CA ALA A 108 4.83 8.23 -0.85
C ALA A 108 4.23 9.55 -1.37
N ALA A 109 5.01 10.37 -2.06
CA ALA A 109 4.55 11.63 -2.66
C ALA A 109 3.46 11.38 -3.72
N ALA A 110 3.65 10.39 -4.61
CA ALA A 110 2.67 10.03 -5.63
C ALA A 110 1.34 9.54 -5.01
N GLU A 111 1.41 8.70 -3.98
CA GLU A 111 0.23 8.24 -3.25
C GLU A 111 -0.52 9.38 -2.55
N ILE A 112 0.22 10.26 -1.86
CA ILE A 112 -0.37 11.42 -1.19
C ILE A 112 -1.01 12.34 -2.22
N GLN A 113 -0.34 12.66 -3.32
CA GLN A 113 -0.95 13.45 -4.40
C GLN A 113 -2.25 12.80 -4.88
N ARG A 114 -2.23 11.51 -5.23
CA ARG A 114 -3.40 10.79 -5.74
C ARG A 114 -4.58 10.84 -4.75
N GLN A 115 -4.31 10.70 -3.46
CA GLN A 115 -5.35 10.58 -2.42
C GLN A 115 -5.77 11.92 -1.82
N ARG A 116 -4.87 12.90 -1.76
CA ARG A 116 -5.02 14.12 -0.95
C ARG A 116 -5.04 15.40 -1.76
N ARG A 117 -4.67 15.39 -3.06
CA ARG A 117 -4.88 16.54 -3.94
C ARG A 117 -6.30 17.10 -3.88
N PRO A 118 -7.38 16.31 -3.97
CA PRO A 118 -8.74 16.86 -3.88
C PRO A 118 -9.17 17.27 -2.47
N VAL A 119 -8.40 16.93 -1.42
CA VAL A 119 -8.77 17.17 -0.01
C VAL A 119 -8.02 18.38 0.55
N CYS A 120 -6.70 18.43 0.38
CA CYS A 120 -5.86 19.49 0.92
C CYS A 120 -4.95 20.15 -0.13
N GLY A 121 -5.04 19.76 -1.41
CA GLY A 121 -4.21 20.33 -2.47
C GLY A 121 -2.76 19.82 -2.48
N ALA A 122 -2.46 18.72 -1.77
CA ALA A 122 -1.13 18.11 -1.82
C ALA A 122 -0.76 17.66 -3.24
N THR A 123 0.41 18.06 -3.71
CA THR A 123 1.00 17.62 -4.98
C THR A 123 2.47 17.27 -4.75
N ALA A 124 3.05 16.46 -5.62
CA ALA A 124 4.45 16.08 -5.54
C ALA A 124 5.37 17.32 -5.55
N GLU A 125 4.98 18.40 -6.22
CA GLU A 125 5.74 19.65 -6.29
C GLU A 125 5.66 20.49 -5.01
N ASN A 126 4.62 20.33 -4.19
CA ASN A 126 4.46 21.10 -2.95
C ASN A 126 4.72 20.30 -1.67
N LEU A 127 4.95 19.00 -1.79
CA LEU A 127 5.32 18.13 -0.68
C LEU A 127 6.82 18.21 -0.42
N THR A 128 7.18 18.48 0.83
CA THR A 128 8.55 18.40 1.35
C THR A 128 8.69 17.15 2.18
N VAL A 129 9.67 16.30 1.86
CA VAL A 129 10.03 15.15 2.71
C VAL A 129 10.72 15.68 3.96
N LEU A 130 10.20 15.31 5.13
CA LEU A 130 10.79 15.64 6.43
C LEU A 130 11.70 14.51 6.92
N THR A 131 11.20 13.28 6.89
CA THR A 131 11.96 12.09 7.32
C THR A 131 11.64 10.91 6.43
N THR A 132 12.66 10.07 6.24
CA THR A 132 12.57 8.77 5.57
C THR A 132 13.33 7.77 6.41
N GLU A 133 12.60 6.89 7.10
CA GLU A 133 13.19 5.95 8.06
C GLU A 133 12.79 4.52 7.73
N ARG A 134 13.66 3.55 8.02
CA ARG A 134 13.25 2.15 7.94
C ARG A 134 12.16 1.90 8.98
N THR A 135 11.01 1.40 8.52
CA THR A 135 9.86 1.11 9.39
C THR A 135 10.20 0.01 10.40
N TYR A 136 10.98 -0.96 9.93
CA TYR A 136 11.44 -2.06 10.75
C TYR A 136 12.95 -1.90 10.92
N PRO A 137 13.43 -1.48 12.11
CA PRO A 137 14.86 -1.48 12.37
C PRO A 137 15.40 -2.90 12.15
N THR A 138 16.61 -3.00 11.61
CA THR A 138 17.37 -4.26 11.64
C THR A 138 17.38 -4.73 13.09
N ASP A 139 17.03 -6.00 13.32
CA ASP A 139 16.84 -6.56 14.66
C ASP A 139 17.94 -6.01 15.58
N CYS A 140 17.51 -5.26 16.59
CA CYS A 140 18.45 -4.71 17.56
C CYS A 140 19.26 -5.90 18.12
N PRO A 141 20.58 -5.81 18.32
CA PRO A 141 21.37 -6.92 18.88
C PRO A 141 20.78 -7.50 20.18
N ALA A 142 20.00 -6.70 20.92
CA ALA A 142 19.24 -7.12 22.08
C ALA A 142 18.11 -8.14 21.79
N GLN A 143 17.51 -8.11 20.60
CA GLN A 143 16.42 -9.01 20.19
C GLN A 143 16.92 -10.37 19.67
N VAL A 144 18.19 -10.46 19.26
CA VAL A 144 18.79 -11.72 18.77
C VAL A 144 19.12 -12.69 19.91
N ARG A 145 19.25 -12.23 21.15
CA ARG A 145 19.56 -13.07 22.32
C ARG A 145 18.36 -13.84 22.92
N LEU A 146 17.16 -13.68 22.36
CA LEU A 146 15.93 -14.33 22.85
C LEU A 146 15.39 -15.39 21.88
N ARG A 147 16.20 -15.85 20.93
CA ARG A 147 15.86 -16.98 20.04
C ARG A 147 16.81 -18.14 20.23
#